data_AF-A0A6A3WK25-F1
#
_entry.id   AF-A0A6A3WK25-F1
#
_cell.length_a   1.000
_cell.length_b   1.000
_cell.length_c   1.000
_cell.angle_alpha   90.00
_cell.angle_beta   90.00
_cell.angle_gamma   90.00
#
_symmetry.space_group_name_H-M   'P 1'
#
loop_
_entity.id
_entity.type
_entity.pdbx_description
1 polymer ?
#
loop_
_entity_poly.entity_id
_entity_poly.type
_entity_poly.pdbx_seq_one_letter_code
_entity_poly.pdbx_strand_id
1 'polypeptide(L)'
;MYNGWLHSVFVTGTICFAADGCIVWCKHNCPGSWNDSDTSLGFRNKLLDPVYCPDSRKNVVSDSAFPCSTTMVGRILTPLKDGDIEHLHSSLRSSARTLHNAITSVRQAAEWGMGSVQKVYSRLNLPLLRPGASGASPEQHVSPS
;
A
#
# COMPACT_ATOMS: atom_id res chain seq x y z
N MET A 1 -1.38 2.48 19.99
CA MET A 1 -1.23 1.06 19.62
C MET A 1 -2.56 0.58 19.10
N TYR A 2 -2.64 0.22 17.81
CA TYR A 2 -3.87 -0.27 17.19
C TYR A 2 -3.98 -1.78 17.43
N ASN A 3 -4.90 -2.19 18.31
CA ASN A 3 -5.10 -3.58 18.71
C ASN A 3 -6.03 -4.29 17.71
N GLY A 4 -5.51 -4.57 16.51
CA GLY A 4 -6.28 -5.20 15.42
C GLY A 4 -6.90 -6.56 15.76
N TRP A 5 -6.41 -7.26 16.79
CA TRP A 5 -6.89 -8.58 17.23
C TRP A 5 -8.33 -8.60 17.83
N LEU A 6 -8.86 -7.45 18.28
CA LEU A 6 -10.23 -7.38 18.86
C LEU A 6 -11.34 -7.14 17.83
N HIS A 7 -10.99 -6.99 16.54
CA HIS A 7 -11.94 -6.79 15.44
C HIS A 7 -11.75 -7.88 14.38
N SER A 8 -12.78 -8.18 13.58
CA SER A 8 -12.65 -9.07 12.41
C SER A 8 -11.46 -8.66 11.56
N VAL A 9 -10.39 -9.43 11.61
CA VAL A 9 -9.12 -9.09 10.95
C VAL A 9 -9.19 -9.48 9.47
N PHE A 10 -9.02 -8.48 8.60
CA PHE A 10 -8.82 -8.73 7.18
C PHE A 10 -7.37 -9.09 6.88
N VAL A 11 -7.15 -10.02 5.96
CA VAL A 11 -5.84 -10.20 5.32
C VAL A 11 -5.65 -9.01 4.38
N THR A 12 -4.76 -8.08 4.73
CA THR A 12 -4.36 -6.99 3.84
C THR A 12 -3.14 -7.40 3.02
N GLY A 13 -2.74 -6.59 2.06
CA GLY A 13 -1.52 -6.85 1.29
C GLY A 13 -1.09 -5.62 0.51
N THR A 14 0.20 -5.55 0.23
CA THR A 14 0.78 -4.50 -0.61
C THR A 14 0.99 -5.04 -2.01
N ILE A 15 0.59 -4.28 -3.03
CA ILE A 15 0.79 -4.61 -4.44
C ILE A 15 1.51 -3.43 -5.10
N CYS A 16 2.53 -3.73 -5.91
CA CYS A 16 3.26 -2.77 -6.72
C CYS A 16 3.00 -3.04 -8.19
N PHE A 17 2.63 -1.98 -8.91
CA PHE A 17 2.35 -2.01 -10.35
C PHE A 17 3.49 -1.33 -11.11
N ALA A 18 3.86 -1.87 -12.27
CA ALA A 18 4.63 -1.17 -13.27
C ALA A 18 3.75 -0.16 -14.04
N ALA A 19 4.39 0.72 -14.82
CA ALA A 19 3.69 1.77 -15.57
C ALA A 19 2.73 1.23 -16.65
N ASP A 20 2.93 -0.01 -17.10
CA ASP A 20 2.04 -0.73 -18.02
C ASP A 20 0.87 -1.43 -17.30
N GLY A 21 0.78 -1.32 -15.97
CA GLY A 21 -0.24 -1.97 -15.15
C GLY A 21 0.11 -3.40 -14.72
N CYS A 22 1.28 -3.94 -15.07
CA CYS A 22 1.69 -5.26 -14.61
C CYS A 22 1.99 -5.27 -13.11
N ILE A 23 1.55 -6.31 -12.41
CA ILE A 23 1.94 -6.54 -11.00
C ILE A 23 3.38 -7.03 -10.98
N VAL A 24 4.30 -6.23 -10.47
CA VAL A 24 5.74 -6.55 -10.40
C VAL A 24 6.17 -7.05 -9.02
N TRP A 25 5.37 -6.78 -7.99
CA TRP A 25 5.58 -7.30 -6.65
C TRP A 25 4.28 -7.30 -5.85
N CYS A 26 4.10 -8.30 -5.00
CA CYS A 26 3.03 -8.30 -4.01
C CYS A 26 3.46 -9.05 -2.75
N LYS A 27 2.85 -8.70 -1.61
CA LYS A 27 2.96 -9.46 -0.37
C LYS A 27 1.67 -9.34 0.44
N HIS A 28 1.10 -10.49 0.79
CA HIS A 28 0.01 -10.55 1.76
C HIS A 28 0.56 -10.36 3.18
N ASN A 29 -0.17 -9.59 3.97
CA ASN A 29 0.07 -9.38 5.37
C ASN A 29 -0.58 -10.51 6.18
N CYS A 30 0.06 -10.93 7.27
CA CYS A 30 -0.64 -11.78 8.22
C CYS A 30 -1.66 -10.92 9.00
N PRO A 31 -2.86 -11.43 9.27
CA PRO A 31 -3.92 -10.68 9.97
C PRO A 31 -3.41 -10.09 11.29
N GLY A 32 -3.53 -8.77 11.45
CA GLY A 32 -3.12 -8.06 12.67
C GLY A 32 -1.62 -8.06 12.98
N SER A 33 -0.75 -8.46 12.03
CA SER A 33 0.69 -8.65 12.29
C SER A 33 1.55 -7.41 12.04
N TRP A 34 1.49 -6.86 10.83
CA TRP A 34 2.42 -5.82 10.37
C TRP A 34 1.70 -4.60 9.82
N ASN A 35 2.32 -3.43 9.94
CA ASN A 35 1.88 -2.25 9.21
C ASN A 35 2.38 -2.32 7.75
N ASP A 36 1.98 -1.35 6.92
CA ASP A 36 2.35 -1.32 5.49
C ASP A 36 3.86 -1.19 5.27
N SER A 37 4.55 -0.45 6.14
CA SER A 37 6.01 -0.32 6.13
C SER A 37 6.71 -1.66 6.26
N ASP A 38 6.34 -2.42 7.30
CA ASP A 38 6.92 -3.70 7.64
C ASP A 38 6.62 -4.74 6.56
N THR A 39 5.42 -4.67 5.98
CA THR A 39 5.04 -5.50 4.83
C THR A 39 5.97 -5.22 3.65
N SER A 40 6.31 -3.96 3.37
CA SER A 40 7.16 -3.56 2.24
C SER A 40 8.67 -3.81 2.41
N LEU A 41 9.17 -4.30 3.55
CA LEU A 41 10.62 -4.48 3.78
C LEU A 41 11.31 -5.32 2.68
N GLY A 42 10.72 -6.44 2.30
CA GLY A 42 11.25 -7.30 1.24
C GLY A 42 11.28 -6.61 -0.13
N PHE A 43 10.32 -5.73 -0.40
CA PHE A 43 10.29 -4.91 -1.61
C PHE A 43 11.42 -3.89 -1.60
N ARG A 44 11.60 -3.16 -0.48
CA ARG A 44 12.65 -2.15 -0.32
C ARG A 44 14.05 -2.74 -0.51
N ASN A 45 14.29 -3.94 0.00
CA ASN A 45 15.55 -4.64 -0.22
C ASN A 45 15.80 -4.93 -1.71
N LYS A 46 14.78 -5.41 -2.44
CA LYS A 46 14.89 -5.62 -3.89
C LYS A 46 15.03 -4.33 -4.68
N LEU A 47 14.44 -3.23 -4.21
CA LEU A 47 14.55 -1.92 -4.85
C LEU A 47 15.97 -1.34 -4.74
N LEU A 48 16.70 -1.68 -3.69
CA LEU A 48 18.09 -1.25 -3.48
C LEU A 48 19.13 -2.18 -4.10
N ASP A 49 18.79 -3.46 -4.27
CA ASP A 49 19.70 -4.46 -4.79
C ASP A 49 19.88 -4.30 -6.31
N PRO A 50 21.10 -4.01 -6.82
CA PRO A 50 21.37 -3.84 -8.24
C PRO A 50 21.06 -5.08 -9.09
N VAL A 51 21.01 -6.27 -8.49
CA VAL A 51 20.63 -7.51 -9.18
C VAL A 51 19.16 -7.45 -9.63
N TYR A 52 18.29 -6.85 -8.80
CA TYR A 52 16.87 -6.73 -9.09
C TYR A 52 16.49 -5.36 -9.68
N CYS A 53 17.16 -4.29 -9.26
CA CYS A 53 16.95 -2.93 -9.75
C CYS A 53 18.28 -2.30 -10.21
N PRO A 54 18.81 -2.69 -11.38
CA PRO A 54 20.11 -2.21 -11.85
C PRO A 54 20.12 -0.73 -12.24
N ASP A 55 18.96 -0.15 -12.57
CA ASP A 55 18.85 1.27 -12.92
C ASP A 55 18.42 2.09 -11.68
N SER A 56 19.35 2.87 -11.14
CA SER A 56 19.15 3.75 -9.99
C SER A 56 18.21 4.93 -10.26
N ARG A 57 17.74 5.11 -11.51
CA ARG A 57 16.72 6.10 -11.86
C ARG A 57 15.29 5.54 -11.76
N LYS A 58 15.13 4.22 -11.64
CA LYS A 58 13.82 3.59 -11.46
C LYS A 58 13.38 3.79 -10.01
N ASN A 59 12.37 4.62 -9.81
CA ASN A 59 11.81 4.96 -8.51
C ASN A 59 10.36 4.48 -8.41
N VAL A 60 9.86 4.42 -7.19
CA VAL A 60 8.51 3.94 -6.88
C VAL A 60 7.71 5.07 -6.27
N VAL A 61 6.48 5.25 -6.72
CA VAL A 61 5.53 6.17 -6.06
C VAL A 61 4.74 5.40 -5.01
N SER A 62 4.62 5.95 -3.81
CA SER A 62 3.84 5.33 -2.74
C SER A 62 3.19 6.35 -1.81
N ASP A 63 2.40 5.84 -0.85
CA ASP A 63 1.93 6.65 0.28
C ASP A 63 3.08 7.10 1.19
N SER A 64 2.88 8.23 1.85
CA SER A 64 3.77 8.79 2.89
C SER A 64 4.22 7.79 3.97
N ALA A 65 3.44 6.73 4.21
CA ALA A 65 3.77 5.70 5.20
C ALA A 65 4.89 4.74 4.76
N PHE A 66 5.31 4.70 3.49
CA PHE A 66 6.20 3.67 2.91
C PHE A 66 7.72 3.94 2.84
N PRO A 67 8.24 5.18 2.85
CA PRO A 67 9.69 5.38 2.83
C PRO A 67 10.37 4.78 4.07
N CYS A 68 9.79 4.97 5.26
CA CYS A 68 10.10 4.34 6.57
C CYS A 68 11.58 4.27 7.01
N SER A 69 12.51 4.78 6.22
CA SER A 69 13.94 4.81 6.42
C SER A 69 14.55 5.85 5.48
N THR A 70 15.63 6.48 5.92
CA THR A 70 16.38 7.47 5.14
C THR A 70 17.01 6.87 3.88
N THR A 71 17.24 5.55 3.84
CA THR A 71 17.76 4.85 2.65
C THR A 71 16.78 4.81 1.48
N MET A 72 15.49 5.04 1.73
CA MET A 72 14.47 5.12 0.69
C MET A 72 14.30 6.52 0.10
N VAL A 73 14.97 7.54 0.66
CA VAL A 73 14.89 8.92 0.16
C VAL A 73 15.35 8.94 -1.29
N GLY A 74 14.53 9.49 -2.17
CA GLY A 74 14.78 9.55 -3.61
C GLY A 74 14.48 8.25 -4.37
N ARG A 75 14.33 7.11 -3.69
CA ARG A 75 13.93 5.81 -4.29
C ARG A 75 12.43 5.58 -4.23
N ILE A 76 11.82 5.90 -3.08
CA ILE A 76 10.37 5.95 -2.90
C ILE A 76 9.95 7.41 -2.84
N LEU A 77 9.16 7.82 -3.83
CA LEU A 77 8.61 9.16 -3.97
C LEU A 77 7.22 9.20 -3.35
N THR A 78 7.01 10.12 -2.41
CA THR A 78 5.73 10.33 -1.75
C THR A 78 5.27 11.76 -1.96
N PRO A 79 3.94 12.02 -1.97
CA PRO A 79 3.45 13.38 -1.99
C PRO A 79 4.00 14.17 -0.79
N LEU A 80 4.31 15.44 -1.02
CA LEU A 80 4.60 16.40 0.06
C LEU A 80 3.37 16.57 0.97
N LYS A 81 3.58 16.84 2.26
CA LYS A 81 2.47 17.12 3.17
C LYS A 81 1.88 18.50 2.89
N ASP A 82 0.66 18.71 3.35
CA ASP A 82 0.00 20.01 3.25
C ASP A 82 0.83 21.10 3.95
N GLY A 83 1.04 22.21 3.26
CA GLY A 83 1.85 23.33 3.74
C GLY A 83 3.35 23.20 3.49
N ASP A 84 3.90 21.99 3.26
CA ASP A 84 5.35 21.81 3.04
C ASP A 84 5.86 22.61 1.84
N ILE A 85 5.05 22.71 0.78
CA ILE A 85 5.40 23.47 -0.42
C ILE A 85 5.55 24.96 -0.11
N GLU A 86 4.76 25.51 0.81
CA GLU A 86 4.83 26.93 1.18
C GLU A 86 6.04 27.24 2.08
N HIS A 87 6.57 26.22 2.79
CA HIS A 87 7.81 26.34 3.54
C HIS A 87 9.07 26.29 2.65
N LEU A 88 8.95 25.90 1.38
CA LEU A 88 10.07 25.93 0.44
C LEU A 88 10.39 27.35 -0.03
N HIS A 89 11.66 27.55 -0.40
CA HIS A 89 12.11 28.76 -1.07
C HIS A 89 11.26 29.03 -2.32
N SER A 90 10.89 30.30 -2.55
CA SER A 90 9.93 30.71 -3.59
C SER A 90 10.25 30.16 -4.97
N SER A 91 11.53 30.11 -5.35
CA SER A 91 11.99 29.59 -6.63
C SER A 91 11.74 28.09 -6.84
N LEU A 92 11.58 27.31 -5.77
CA LEU A 92 11.40 25.85 -5.82
C LEU A 92 9.93 25.43 -5.78
N ARG A 93 9.03 26.32 -5.35
CA ARG A 93 7.62 25.99 -5.11
C ARG A 93 6.91 25.45 -6.35
N SER A 94 7.15 26.05 -7.51
CA SER A 94 6.53 25.62 -8.77
C SER A 94 6.95 24.20 -9.15
N SER A 95 8.26 23.91 -9.15
CA SER A 95 8.78 22.58 -9.46
C SER A 95 8.31 21.52 -8.44
N ALA A 96 8.30 21.87 -7.15
CA ALA A 96 7.80 21.01 -6.09
C ALA A 96 6.30 20.69 -6.27
N ARG A 97 5.49 21.68 -6.66
CA ARG A 97 4.06 21.49 -6.97
C ARG A 97 3.86 20.56 -8.15
N THR A 98 4.63 20.74 -9.24
CA THR A 98 4.57 19.85 -10.40
C THR A 98 4.89 18.40 -10.02
N LEU A 99 5.96 18.19 -9.24
CA LEU A 99 6.34 16.85 -8.79
C LEU A 99 5.27 16.25 -7.87
N HIS A 100 4.76 17.01 -6.90
CA HIS A 100 3.67 16.57 -6.02
C HIS A 100 2.43 16.13 -6.83
N ASN A 101 2.00 16.93 -7.80
CA ASN A 101 0.85 16.59 -8.65
C ASN A 101 1.08 15.32 -9.47
N ALA A 102 2.30 15.15 -10.01
CA ALA A 102 2.66 13.96 -10.77
C ALA A 102 2.64 12.70 -9.89
N ILE A 103 3.22 12.77 -8.69
CA ILE A 103 3.20 11.67 -7.71
C ILE A 103 1.75 11.32 -7.34
N THR A 104 0.92 12.32 -7.03
CA THR A 104 -0.49 12.11 -6.68
C THR A 104 -1.27 11.46 -7.83
N SER A 105 -1.05 11.89 -9.07
CA SER A 105 -1.70 11.32 -10.26
C SER A 105 -1.34 9.85 -10.47
N VAL A 106 -0.06 9.49 -10.39
CA VAL A 106 0.38 8.08 -10.51
C VAL A 106 -0.22 7.22 -9.41
N ARG A 107 -0.29 7.75 -8.18
CA ARG A 107 -0.87 7.04 -7.03
C ARG A 107 -2.36 6.74 -7.26
N GLN A 108 -3.12 7.72 -7.75
CA GLN A 108 -4.55 7.54 -8.09
C GLN A 108 -4.75 6.48 -9.18
N ALA A 109 -3.88 6.42 -10.19
CA ALA A 109 -3.94 5.37 -11.21
C ALA A 109 -3.74 3.96 -10.60
N ALA A 110 -2.81 3.81 -9.66
CA ALA A 110 -2.62 2.56 -8.93
C ALA A 110 -3.84 2.18 -8.05
N GLU A 111 -4.49 3.17 -7.42
CA GLU A 111 -5.73 2.96 -6.66
C GLU A 111 -6.88 2.48 -7.55
N TRP A 112 -7.02 3.01 -8.77
CA TRP A 112 -8.00 2.54 -9.74
C TRP A 112 -7.71 1.12 -10.23
N GLY A 113 -6.43 0.80 -10.43
CA GLY A 113 -5.98 -0.57 -10.70
C GLY A 113 -6.38 -1.52 -9.57
N MET A 114 -6.12 -1.15 -8.32
CA MET A 114 -6.54 -1.89 -7.14
C MET A 114 -8.07 -2.07 -7.06
N GLY A 115 -8.84 -1.01 -7.35
CA GLY A 115 -10.29 -1.07 -7.41
C GLY A 115 -10.79 -2.05 -8.47
N SER A 116 -10.10 -2.17 -9.60
CA SER A 116 -10.41 -3.15 -10.65
C SER A 116 -10.09 -4.58 -10.22
N VAL A 117 -8.95 -4.79 -9.55
CA VAL A 117 -8.59 -6.09 -8.97
C VAL A 117 -9.66 -6.55 -7.98
N GLN A 118 -10.17 -5.67 -7.12
CA GLN A 118 -11.21 -6.00 -6.14
C GLN A 118 -12.59 -6.31 -6.77
N LYS A 119 -12.85 -5.83 -7.98
CA LYS A 119 -14.07 -6.18 -8.74
C LYS A 119 -13.99 -7.58 -9.34
N VAL A 120 -12.81 -7.98 -9.80
CA VAL A 120 -12.58 -9.31 -10.41
C VAL A 120 -12.36 -10.37 -9.33
N TYR A 121 -11.61 -10.03 -8.29
CA TYR A 121 -11.32 -10.87 -7.14
C TYR A 121 -12.03 -10.32 -5.91
N SER A 122 -13.16 -10.93 -5.57
CA SER A 122 -13.95 -10.55 -4.40
C SER A 122 -13.11 -10.63 -3.13
N ARG A 123 -13.29 -9.65 -2.23
CA ARG A 123 -12.70 -9.74 -0.89
C ARG A 123 -13.29 -10.95 -0.16
N LEU A 124 -12.41 -11.81 0.36
CA LEU A 124 -12.82 -12.90 1.23
C LEU A 124 -13.14 -12.33 2.62
N ASN A 125 -14.39 -11.93 2.83
CA ASN A 125 -14.88 -11.40 4.10
C ASN A 125 -15.27 -12.52 5.08
N LEU A 126 -14.44 -13.57 5.15
CA LEU A 126 -14.64 -14.64 6.12
C LEU A 126 -13.93 -14.28 7.42
N PRO A 127 -14.62 -14.33 8.58
CA PRO A 127 -13.95 -14.16 9.86
C PRO A 127 -12.93 -15.28 10.02
N LEU A 128 -11.70 -14.92 10.35
CA LEU A 128 -10.68 -15.91 10.66
C LEU A 128 -11.02 -16.57 12.00
N LEU A 129 -11.25 -17.89 11.96
CA LEU A 129 -11.54 -18.70 13.13
C LEU A 129 -10.40 -18.56 14.14
N ARG A 130 -10.75 -18.20 15.37
CA ARG A 130 -9.80 -18.24 16.49
C ARG A 130 -9.45 -19.70 16.78
N PRO A 131 -8.15 -20.06 16.92
CA PRO A 131 -7.80 -21.35 17.50
C PRO A 131 -8.45 -21.47 18.89
N GLY A 132 -9.37 -22.42 19.05
CA GLY A 132 -10.11 -22.66 20.31
C GLY A 132 -11.56 -22.15 20.37
N ALA A 133 -12.09 -21.50 19.33
CA ALA A 133 -13.51 -21.19 19.25
C ALA A 133 -14.28 -22.40 18.69
N SER A 134 -14.74 -23.28 19.56
CA SER A 134 -15.70 -24.34 19.22
C SER A 134 -16.98 -23.74 18.60
N GLY A 135 -17.40 -24.34 17.48
CA GLY A 135 -18.32 -23.76 16.50
C GLY A 135 -19.68 -23.34 17.02
N ALA A 136 -20.14 -22.20 16.52
CA ALA A 136 -21.55 -21.89 16.40
C ALA A 136 -21.86 -21.79 14.90
N SER A 137 -22.77 -22.65 14.44
CA SER A 137 -23.30 -22.62 13.06
C SER A 137 -23.95 -21.26 12.79
N PRO A 138 -23.80 -20.67 11.60
CA PRO A 138 -24.58 -19.49 11.24
C PRO A 138 -26.03 -19.91 10.98
N GLU A 139 -26.96 -19.43 11.81
CA GLU A 139 -28.39 -19.52 11.52
C GLU A 139 -28.68 -18.84 10.17
N GLN A 140 -29.29 -19.60 9.27
CA GLN A 140 -29.78 -19.10 7.99
C GLN A 140 -30.97 -18.18 8.24
N HIS A 141 -30.78 -16.88 8.07
CA HIS A 141 -31.87 -15.92 8.07
C HIS A 141 -32.62 -16.01 6.74
N VAL A 142 -33.71 -16.78 6.70
CA VAL A 142 -34.67 -16.78 5.60
C VAL A 142 -35.48 -15.49 5.68
N SER A 143 -35.39 -14.63 4.67
CA SER A 143 -36.32 -13.50 4.50
C SER A 143 -37.61 -14.00 3.83
N PRO A 144 -38.81 -13.63 4.33
CA PRO A 144 -40.05 -13.91 3.62
C PRO A 144 -40.27 -12.95 2.44
N SER A 145 -40.99 -13.46 1.44
CA SER A 145 -41.24 -12.92 0.10
C SER A 145 -41.88 -11.53 0.04
#